data_AF-A0A485JBY4-F1
#
_entry.id   AF-A0A485JBY4-F1
#
_cell.length_a   1.000
_cell.length_b   1.000
_cell.length_c   1.000
_cell.angle_alpha   90.00
_cell.angle_beta   90.00
_cell.angle_gamma   90.00
#
_symmetry.space_group_name_H-M   'P 1'
#
loop_
_entity.id
_entity.type
_entity.pdbx_description
1 polymer ?
#
loop_
_entity_poly.entity_id
_entity_poly.type
_entity_poly.pdbx_seq_one_letter_code
_entity_poly.pdbx_strand_id
1 'polypeptide(L)' 'MELLTGKSEKQLVHLKPADVYSPEAAAKVIETDEKVFRHNVSLTYEQWLDYPDGRKACFEIRKVPYYDRVG' A
#
# COMPACT_ATOMS: atom_id res chain seq x y z
N MET A 1 10.03 -3.31 -0.71
CA MET A 1 9.17 -3.23 0.48
C MET A 1 9.96 -3.23 1.78
N GLU A 2 10.95 -4.12 1.95
CA GLU A 2 11.70 -4.19 3.23
C GLU A 2 12.45 -2.90 3.56
N LEU A 3 13.18 -2.31 2.60
CA LEU A 3 13.85 -1.01 2.80
C LEU A 3 12.87 0.12 3.14
N LEU A 4 11.70 0.12 2.51
CA LEU A 4 10.68 1.15 2.68
C LEU A 4 9.99 1.07 4.04
N THR A 5 9.82 -0.13 4.58
CA THR A 5 9.04 -0.38 5.81
C THR A 5 9.92 -0.69 7.02
N GLY A 6 11.20 -1.00 6.81
CA GLY A 6 12.12 -1.48 7.85
C GLY A 6 11.77 -2.88 8.39
N LYS A 7 10.84 -3.59 7.75
CA LYS A 7 10.36 -4.92 8.15
C LYS A 7 10.72 -5.93 7.08
N SER A 8 11.12 -7.12 7.49
CA SER A 8 11.29 -8.23 6.54
C SER A 8 9.95 -8.67 5.94
N GLU A 9 9.99 -9.35 4.80
CA GLU A 9 8.80 -9.91 4.14
C GLU A 9 7.95 -10.75 5.11
N LYS A 10 8.61 -11.62 5.90
CA LYS A 10 7.94 -12.47 6.90
C LYS A 10 7.24 -11.65 7.98
N GLN A 11 7.78 -10.50 8.36
CA GLN A 11 7.16 -9.61 9.34
C GLN A 11 6.01 -8.79 8.76
N LEU A 12 5.94 -8.63 7.44
CA LEU A 12 4.85 -7.90 6.77
C LEU A 12 3.58 -8.76 6.62
N VAL A 13 3.71 -10.08 6.62
CA VAL A 13 2.56 -10.98 6.54
C VAL A 13 1.63 -10.76 7.73
N HIS A 14 0.32 -10.68 7.46
CA HIS A 14 -0.75 -10.43 8.44
C HIS A 14 -0.80 -9.03 9.08
N LEU A 15 0.07 -8.10 8.69
CA LEU A 15 -0.04 -6.71 9.14
C LEU A 15 -1.10 -5.93 8.37
N LYS A 16 -1.72 -4.96 9.05
CA LYS A 16 -2.59 -3.97 8.43
C LYS A 16 -1.78 -2.75 7.99
N PRO A 17 -2.28 -1.92 7.06
CA PRO A 17 -1.61 -0.68 6.65
C PRO A 17 -1.21 0.22 7.83
N ALA A 18 -2.02 0.29 8.89
CA ALA A 18 -1.74 1.09 10.09
C ALA A 18 -0.56 0.57 10.94
N ASP A 19 -0.16 -0.70 10.78
CA ASP A 19 0.99 -1.29 11.48
C ASP A 19 2.32 -1.04 10.73
N VAL A 20 2.23 -0.48 9.52
CA VAL A 20 3.35 -0.35 8.57
C VAL A 20 3.60 1.10 8.18
N TYR A 21 2.55 1.89 7.96
CA TYR A 21 2.64 3.25 7.45
C TYR A 21 2.21 4.30 8.47
N SER A 22 2.60 5.55 8.22
CA SER A 22 2.08 6.70 8.98
C SER A 22 0.55 6.79 8.85
N PRO A 23 -0.17 7.42 9.80
CA PRO A 23 -1.63 7.48 9.78
C PRO A 23 -2.21 8.02 8.47
N GLU A 24 -1.57 9.05 7.89
CA GLU A 24 -1.98 9.64 6.61
C GLU A 24 -1.82 8.65 5.44
N ALA A 25 -0.63 8.04 5.31
CA ALA A 25 -0.36 7.06 4.26
C ALA A 25 -1.24 5.81 4.42
N ALA A 26 -1.43 5.32 5.64
CA ALA A 26 -2.31 4.20 5.94
C ALA A 26 -3.77 4.49 5.53
N ALA A 27 -4.29 5.68 5.87
CA ALA A 27 -5.63 6.10 5.47
C ALA A 27 -5.78 6.11 3.94
N LYS A 28 -4.77 6.63 3.22
CA LYS A 28 -4.80 6.66 1.76
C LYS A 28 -4.75 5.26 1.14
N VAL A 29 -3.94 4.37 1.71
CA VAL A 29 -3.88 2.95 1.30
C VAL A 29 -5.25 2.30 1.47
N ILE A 30 -5.90 2.49 2.62
CA ILE A 30 -7.23 1.91 2.90
C ILE A 30 -8.29 2.47 1.94
N GLU A 31 -8.34 3.78 1.74
CA GLU A 31 -9.29 4.44 0.83
C GLU A 31 -9.17 3.90 -0.61
N THR A 32 -7.93 3.73 -1.08
CA THR A 32 -7.66 3.28 -2.44
C THR A 32 -7.89 1.78 -2.60
N ASP A 33 -7.60 0.97 -1.57
CA ASP A 33 -7.98 -0.45 -1.55
C ASP A 33 -9.50 -0.62 -1.64
N GLU A 34 -10.26 0.14 -0.84
CA GLU A 34 -11.74 0.10 -0.86
C GLU A 34 -12.30 0.44 -2.25
N LYS A 35 -11.72 1.43 -2.94
CA LYS A 35 -12.11 1.80 -4.31
C LYS A 35 -11.87 0.65 -5.30
N VAL A 36 -10.69 0.03 -5.27
CA VAL A 36 -10.37 -1.09 -6.17
C VAL A 36 -11.28 -2.28 -5.88
N PHE A 37 -11.50 -2.60 -4.60
CA PHE A 37 -12.37 -3.72 -4.21
C PHE A 37 -13.84 -3.51 -4.57
N ARG A 38 -14.40 -2.31 -4.33
CA ARG A 38 -15.83 -2.05 -4.58
C ARG A 38 -16.16 -1.88 -6.05
N HIS A 39 -15.27 -1.26 -6.81
CA HIS A 39 -15.56 -0.88 -8.20
C HIS A 39 -14.89 -1.81 -9.22
N ASN A 40 -14.01 -2.70 -8.78
CA ASN A 40 -13.27 -3.62 -9.63
C ASN A 40 -12.52 -2.90 -10.78
N VAL A 41 -11.95 -1.73 -10.47
CA VAL A 41 -11.18 -0.91 -11.39
C VAL A 41 -9.74 -0.77 -10.92
N SER A 42 -8.80 -0.65 -11.85
CA SER A 42 -7.43 -0.28 -11.52
C SER A 42 -7.32 1.21 -11.18
N LEU A 43 -6.42 1.54 -10.25
CA LEU A 43 -6.11 2.91 -9.88
C LEU A 43 -4.60 3.15 -9.97
N THR A 44 -4.20 4.27 -10.56
CA THR A 44 -2.82 4.77 -10.52
C THR A 44 -2.82 6.13 -9.82
N TYR A 45 -1.94 6.33 -8.86
CA TYR A 45 -1.84 7.56 -8.08
C TYR A 45 -0.44 7.75 -7.52
N GLU A 46 -0.09 8.99 -7.21
CA GLU A 46 1.16 9.31 -6.53
C GLU A 46 0.95 9.29 -5.00
N GLN A 47 1.95 8.82 -4.27
CA GLN A 47 1.94 8.74 -2.82
C GLN A 47 3.32 9.05 -2.24
N TRP A 48 3.35 9.94 -1.25
CA TRP A 48 4.52 10.14 -0.41
C TRP A 48 4.57 9.10 0.70
N LEU A 49 5.71 8.45 0.87
CA LEU A 49 5.97 7.47 1.92
C LEU A 49 7.25 7.80 2.68
N ASP A 50 7.25 7.47 3.97
CA ASP A 50 8.36 7.65 4.89
C ASP A 50 9.19 6.37 4.99
N TYR A 51 10.50 6.50 4.84
CA TYR A 51 11.46 5.48 5.22
C TYR A 51 11.65 5.47 6.76
N PRO A 52 12.10 4.36 7.35
CA PRO A 52 12.39 4.29 8.78
C PRO A 52 13.45 5.29 9.26
N ASP A 53 14.32 5.74 8.36
CA ASP A 53 15.35 6.75 8.63
C ASP A 53 14.85 8.20 8.51
N GLY A 54 13.55 8.40 8.27
CA GLY A 54 12.92 9.71 8.14
C GLY A 54 13.01 10.34 6.74
N ARG A 55 13.67 9.69 5.78
CA ARG A 55 13.61 10.14 4.37
C ARG A 55 12.21 9.97 3.82
N LYS A 56 11.78 10.90 2.96
CA LYS A 56 10.52 10.82 2.21
C LYS A 56 10.81 10.56 0.74
N ALA A 57 10.00 9.72 0.11
CA ALA A 57 10.00 9.56 -1.34
C ALA A 57 8.58 9.53 -1.90
N CYS A 58 8.41 10.06 -3.10
CA CYS A 58 7.18 9.97 -3.86
C CYS A 58 7.24 8.74 -4.77
N PHE A 59 6.17 7.94 -4.75
CA PHE A 59 6.02 6.78 -5.61
C PHE A 59 4.77 6.92 -6.45
N GLU A 60 4.86 6.58 -7.73
CA GLU A 60 3.68 6.19 -8.48
C GLU A 60 3.26 4.77 -8.04
N ILE A 61 2.05 4.65 -7.52
CA ILE A 61 1.45 3.41 -7.07
C ILE A 61 0.36 3.02 -8.04
N ARG A 62 0.43 1.77 -8.52
CA ARG A 62 -0.64 1.14 -9.30
C ARG A 62 -1.27 0.03 -8.48
N LYS A 63 -2.57 0.15 -8.20
CA LYS A 63 -3.40 -0.90 -7.60
C LYS A 63 -4.30 -1.51 -8.65
N VAL A 64 -4.33 -2.84 -8.70
CA VAL A 64 -5.12 -3.62 -9.66
C VAL A 64 -5.89 -4.70 -8.91
N PRO A 65 -7.12 -5.01 -9.33
CA PRO A 65 -7.80 -6.21 -8.84
C PRO A 65 -7.07 -7.45 -9.34
N TYR A 66 -6.95 -8.45 -8.47
CA TYR A 66 -6.47 -9.78 -8.83
C TYR A 66 -7.67 -10.69 -9.02
N TYR A 67 -7.64 -11.45 -10.10
CA TYR A 67 -8.68 -12.41 -10.45
C TYR A 67 -8.10 -13.81 -10.33
N ASP A 68 -8.96 -14.75 -9.93
CA ASP A 68 -8.59 -16.16 -9.99
C ASP A 68 -8.80 -16.70 -11.42
N ARG A 69 -8.81 -18.02 -11.57
CA ARG A 69 -8.97 -18.65 -12.89
C ARG A 69 -10.34 -18.39 -13.53
N VAL A 70 -11.39 -18.13 -12.75
CA VAL A 70 -12.76 -17.98 -13.25
C VAL A 70 -13.15 -16.52 -13.49
N GLY A 71 -12.33 -15.56 -13.05
CA GLY A 71 -12.58 -14.14 -13.19
C GLY A 71 -13.17 -13.56 -11.91
#